data_AF-A0A1S2L5J4-F1
#
_entry.id   AF-A0A1S2L5J4-F1
#
_cell.length_a   1.000
_cell.length_b   1.000
_cell.length_c   1.000
_cell.angle_alpha   90.00
_cell.angle_beta   90.00
_cell.angle_gamma   90.00
#
_symmetry.space_group_name_H-M   'P 1'
#
loop_
_entity.id
_entity.type
_entity.pdbx_description
1 polymer ?
#
loop_
_entity_poly.entity_id
_entity_poly.type
_entity_poly.pdbx_seq_one_letter_code
_entity_poly.pdbx_strand_id
1 'polypeptide(L)'
;MVYRPTVRYDDRFKEYVDEIFKATSLDRNQIIRLALFAAPFSPLFQHQIKKHMTSTLPQASWEVTEHGLWMEQTFLKRGEERDVNGESKEVFTERPGGSATARHRSTERHNGEIYQKRVYKQSGGVTIKIG
;
A
#
# COMPACT_ATOMS: atom_id res chain seq x y z
N MET A 1 4.60 11.28 -6.35
CA MET A 1 3.61 11.57 -5.27
C MET A 1 2.57 10.46 -5.29
N VAL A 2 2.21 9.87 -4.14
CA VAL A 2 1.26 8.74 -4.09
C VAL A 2 -0.11 9.25 -3.64
N TYR A 3 -1.15 9.00 -4.44
CA TYR A 3 -2.53 9.31 -4.06
C TYR A 3 -3.03 8.36 -2.97
N ARG A 4 -3.58 8.91 -1.88
CA ARG A 4 -4.04 8.14 -0.70
C ARG A 4 -5.45 8.56 -0.29
N PRO A 5 -6.50 8.07 -0.98
CA PRO A 5 -7.87 8.35 -0.61
C PRO A 5 -8.27 7.56 0.64
N THR A 6 -9.06 8.17 1.53
CA THR A 6 -9.77 7.44 2.58
C THR A 6 -11.15 7.05 2.07
N VAL A 7 -11.39 5.76 1.88
CA VAL A 7 -12.70 5.25 1.44
C VAL A 7 -13.60 5.06 2.65
N ARG A 8 -14.80 5.62 2.62
CA ARG A 8 -15.87 5.36 3.59
C ARG A 8 -16.87 4.40 2.98
N TYR A 9 -17.19 3.31 3.66
CA TYR A 9 -18.15 2.31 3.20
C TYR A 9 -18.98 1.80 4.37
N ASP A 10 -20.13 1.21 4.05
CA ASP A 10 -21.01 0.53 5.00
C ASP A 10 -20.32 -0.71 5.61
N ASP A 11 -20.72 -1.08 6.83
CA ASP A 11 -20.09 -2.18 7.57
C ASP A 11 -20.17 -3.52 6.81
N ARG A 12 -21.18 -3.73 5.97
CA ARG A 12 -21.26 -4.93 5.11
C ARG A 12 -20.08 -5.05 4.15
N PHE A 13 -19.62 -3.94 3.59
CA PHE A 13 -18.44 -3.94 2.71
C PHE A 13 -17.16 -4.19 3.52
N LYS A 14 -17.10 -3.67 4.75
CA LYS A 14 -15.98 -3.90 5.65
C LYS A 14 -15.82 -5.38 5.96
N GLU A 15 -16.92 -6.01 6.38
CA GLU A 15 -16.96 -7.44 6.71
C GLU A 15 -16.55 -8.29 5.52
N TYR A 16 -17.09 -7.99 4.33
CA TYR A 16 -16.72 -8.68 3.11
C TYR A 16 -15.21 -8.55 2.77
N VAL A 17 -14.64 -7.35 2.88
CA VAL A 17 -13.19 -7.14 2.66
C VAL A 17 -12.37 -7.89 3.71
N ASP A 18 -12.83 -7.93 4.96
CA ASP A 18 -12.18 -8.69 6.02
C ASP A 18 -12.23 -10.20 5.79
N GLU A 19 -13.30 -10.72 5.23
CA GLU A 19 -13.42 -12.13 4.82
C GLU A 19 -12.47 -12.46 3.67
N ILE A 20 -12.38 -11.62 2.64
CA ILE A 20 -11.40 -11.80 1.55
C ILE A 20 -9.98 -11.75 2.10
N PHE A 21 -9.68 -10.81 3.01
CA PHE A 21 -8.38 -10.71 3.65
C PHE A 21 -8.00 -12.00 4.39
N LYS A 22 -8.95 -12.65 5.07
CA LYS A 22 -8.72 -13.94 5.74
C LYS A 22 -8.54 -15.10 4.75
N ALA A 23 -9.18 -15.02 3.58
CA ALA A 23 -9.17 -16.07 2.56
C ALA A 23 -8.00 -15.96 1.56
N THR A 24 -7.23 -14.87 1.60
CA THR A 24 -6.17 -14.59 0.62
C THR A 24 -4.87 -14.16 1.30
N SER A 25 -3.77 -14.12 0.55
CA SER A 25 -2.50 -13.53 1.02
C SER A 25 -2.43 -12.01 0.83
N LEU A 26 -3.51 -11.39 0.32
CA LEU A 26 -3.55 -9.98 -0.03
C LEU A 26 -3.87 -9.13 1.19
N ASP A 27 -3.24 -7.95 1.28
CA ASP A 27 -3.65 -6.94 2.25
C ASP A 27 -4.95 -6.23 1.81
N ARG A 28 -5.63 -5.56 2.76
CA ARG A 28 -6.88 -4.85 2.49
C ARG A 28 -6.75 -3.77 1.41
N ASN A 29 -5.60 -3.08 1.36
CA ASN A 29 -5.36 -2.06 0.35
C ASN A 29 -5.15 -2.67 -1.03
N GLN A 30 -4.52 -3.85 -1.13
CA GLN A 30 -4.39 -4.61 -2.37
C GLN A 30 -5.76 -5.10 -2.85
N ILE A 31 -6.62 -5.59 -1.95
CA ILE A 31 -7.99 -6.00 -2.27
C ILE A 31 -8.79 -4.82 -2.83
N ILE A 32 -8.73 -3.65 -2.17
CA ILE A 32 -9.43 -2.45 -2.64
C ILE A 32 -8.84 -1.96 -3.97
N ARG A 33 -7.51 -1.95 -4.12
CA ARG A 33 -6.85 -1.59 -5.39
C ARG A 33 -7.26 -2.54 -6.51
N LEU A 34 -7.34 -3.84 -6.25
CA LEU A 34 -7.79 -4.83 -7.23
C LEU A 34 -9.23 -4.57 -7.67
N ALA A 35 -10.13 -4.26 -6.72
CA ALA A 35 -11.51 -3.93 -7.05
C ALA A 35 -11.61 -2.70 -7.97
N LEU A 36 -10.82 -1.65 -7.68
CA LEU A 36 -10.75 -0.45 -8.52
C LEU A 36 -10.10 -0.72 -9.88
N PHE A 37 -9.06 -1.56 -9.92
CA PHE A 37 -8.38 -1.96 -11.15
C PHE A 37 -9.30 -2.76 -12.09
N ALA A 38 -10.12 -3.65 -11.53
CA ALA A 38 -11.06 -4.49 -12.28
C ALA A 38 -12.35 -3.76 -12.67
N ALA A 39 -12.71 -2.68 -11.97
CA ALA A 39 -13.97 -1.97 -12.15
C ALA A 39 -14.24 -1.53 -13.61
N PRO A 40 -13.30 -0.91 -14.34
CA PRO A 40 -13.54 -0.50 -15.73
C PRO A 40 -13.87 -1.67 -16.68
N PHE A 41 -13.44 -2.89 -16.35
CA PHE A 41 -13.65 -4.09 -17.16
C PHE A 41 -14.90 -4.88 -16.73
N SER A 42 -15.50 -4.54 -15.59
CA SER A 42 -16.70 -5.21 -15.08
C SER A 42 -17.95 -4.69 -15.79
N PRO A 43 -18.72 -5.55 -16.49
CA PRO A 43 -19.97 -5.14 -17.12
C PRO A 43 -20.98 -4.57 -16.12
N LEU A 44 -21.02 -5.12 -14.90
CA LEU A 44 -21.87 -4.64 -13.82
C LEU A 44 -21.48 -3.22 -13.40
N PHE A 45 -20.19 -2.96 -13.23
CA PHE A 45 -19.70 -1.64 -12.88
C PHE A 45 -20.03 -0.62 -13.98
N GLN A 46 -19.76 -0.97 -15.24
CA GLN A 46 -20.10 -0.12 -16.39
C GLN A 46 -21.62 0.16 -16.46
N HIS A 47 -22.46 -0.84 -16.17
CA HIS A 47 -23.90 -0.66 -16.15
C HIS A 47 -24.37 0.31 -15.05
N GLN A 48 -23.80 0.21 -13.84
CA GLN A 48 -24.16 1.11 -12.74
C GLN A 48 -23.65 2.53 -12.97
N ILE A 49 -22.40 2.70 -13.42
CA ILE A 49 -21.82 4.04 -13.60
C ILE A 49 -22.51 4.82 -14.72
N LYS A 50 -22.95 4.14 -15.80
CA LYS A 50 -23.66 4.75 -16.95
C LYS A 50 -24.86 5.61 -16.55
N LYS A 51 -25.56 5.25 -15.47
CA LYS A 51 -26.74 5.99 -14.96
C LYS A 51 -26.40 7.38 -14.41
N HIS A 52 -25.13 7.63 -14.09
CA HIS A 52 -24.65 8.85 -13.46
C HIS A 52 -23.72 9.66 -14.38
N MET A 53 -23.59 9.27 -15.65
CA MET A 53 -22.64 9.91 -16.56
C MET A 53 -23.26 11.10 -17.27
N THR A 54 -22.50 12.19 -17.33
CA THR A 54 -22.79 13.37 -18.17
C THR A 54 -22.09 13.33 -19.52
N SER A 55 -21.17 12.38 -19.70
CA SER A 55 -20.33 12.19 -20.89
C SER A 55 -19.97 10.72 -21.08
N THR A 56 -19.20 10.39 -22.13
CA THR A 56 -18.77 9.02 -22.41
C THR A 56 -17.80 8.49 -21.34
N LEU A 57 -17.83 7.18 -21.09
CA LEU A 57 -16.92 6.54 -20.13
C LEU A 57 -15.49 6.55 -20.69
N PRO A 58 -14.50 7.07 -19.94
CA PRO A 58 -13.11 6.99 -20.35
C PRO A 58 -12.66 5.52 -20.40
N GLN A 59 -11.80 5.21 -21.37
CA GLN A 59 -11.12 3.92 -21.41
C GLN A 59 -9.97 3.91 -20.39
N ALA A 60 -9.84 2.79 -19.67
CA ALA A 60 -8.69 2.58 -18.80
C ALA A 60 -7.41 2.53 -19.64
N SER A 61 -6.36 3.22 -19.20
CA SER A 61 -5.06 3.24 -19.89
C SER A 61 -4.19 2.02 -19.61
N TRP A 62 -4.68 1.09 -18.80
CA TRP A 62 -4.00 -0.15 -18.42
C TRP A 62 -4.73 -1.37 -18.95
N GLU A 63 -4.00 -2.46 -19.14
CA GLU A 63 -4.57 -3.76 -19.50
C GLU A 63 -4.91 -4.61 -18.27
N VAL A 64 -5.80 -5.59 -18.44
CA VAL A 64 -6.24 -6.53 -17.39
C VAL A 64 -5.07 -7.38 -16.85
N THR A 65 -4.04 -7.58 -17.66
CA THR A 65 -2.82 -8.35 -17.36
C THR A 65 -1.78 -7.55 -16.56
N GLU A 66 -1.94 -6.24 -16.42
CA GLU A 66 -0.99 -5.36 -15.71
C GLU A 66 -1.17 -5.44 -14.18
N HIS A 67 -0.89 -6.61 -13.60
CA HIS A 67 -1.11 -6.89 -12.18
C HIS A 67 -0.30 -5.99 -11.23
N GLY A 68 0.82 -5.45 -11.70
CA GLY A 68 1.66 -4.57 -10.90
C GLY A 68 0.93 -3.31 -10.41
N LEU A 69 -0.04 -2.80 -11.18
CA LEU A 69 -0.79 -1.58 -10.84
C LEU A 69 -1.63 -1.69 -9.57
N TRP A 70 -2.15 -2.88 -9.27
CA TRP A 70 -2.95 -3.10 -8.06
C TRP A 70 -2.15 -3.78 -6.94
N MET A 71 -1.11 -4.53 -7.29
CA MET A 71 -0.21 -5.18 -6.34
C MET A 71 0.71 -4.17 -5.64
N GLU A 72 1.40 -3.33 -6.41
CA GLU A 72 2.41 -2.41 -5.93
C GLU A 72 1.84 -1.00 -5.75
N GLN A 73 2.30 -0.28 -4.72
CA GLN A 73 1.83 1.10 -4.48
C GLN A 73 2.40 2.08 -5.51
N THR A 74 3.57 1.75 -6.07
CA THR A 74 4.27 2.51 -7.09
C THR A 74 4.71 1.54 -8.17
N PHE A 75 3.84 1.29 -9.14
CA PHE A 75 4.19 0.50 -10.31
C PHE A 75 4.85 1.39 -11.36
N LEU A 76 6.08 1.07 -11.71
CA LEU A 76 6.73 1.61 -12.90
C LEU A 76 6.60 0.55 -14.00
N LYS A 77 5.81 0.85 -15.04
CA LYS A 77 5.74 -0.01 -16.23
C LYS A 77 7.14 -0.03 -16.84
N ARG A 78 7.81 -1.18 -16.78
CA ARG A 78 9.14 -1.37 -17.38
C ARG A 78 8.97 -1.33 -18.90
N GLY A 79 9.02 -0.13 -19.49
CA GLY A 79 8.70 0.04 -20.90
C GLY A 79 8.45 1.46 -21.40
N GLU A 80 9.22 2.44 -20.93
CA GLU A 80 9.66 3.60 -21.75
C GLU A 80 11.14 3.90 -21.47
N GLU A 81 11.93 2.87 -21.19
CA GLU A 81 13.38 2.97 -21.36
C GLU A 81 13.62 2.95 -22.87
N ARG A 82 13.69 4.13 -23.48
CA ARG A 82 14.33 4.29 -24.78
C ARG A 82 15.70 3.65 -24.66
N ASP A 83 15.93 2.57 -25.41
CA ASP A 83 17.25 2.01 -25.67
C ASP A 83 18.17 3.14 -26.15
N VAL A 84 18.95 3.71 -25.23
CA VAL A 84 20.16 4.45 -25.56
C VAL A 84 21.30 3.48 -25.36
N ASN A 85 21.59 2.75 -26.43
CA ASN A 85 22.76 1.89 -26.51
C ASN A 85 24.03 2.69 -26.11
N GLY A 86 24.74 2.24 -25.07
CA GLY A 86 26.01 2.84 -24.68
C GLY A 86 26.47 2.51 -23.25
N GLU A 87 27.11 1.36 -23.10
CA GLU A 87 27.96 0.91 -21.98
C GLU A 87 27.28 0.37 -20.71
N SER A 88 27.41 -0.96 -20.59
CA SER A 88 27.27 -1.74 -19.37
C SER A 88 28.17 -1.20 -18.25
N LYS A 89 27.55 -0.77 -17.16
CA LYS A 89 28.21 -0.75 -15.84
C LYS A 89 27.50 -1.73 -14.93
N GLU A 90 28.12 -2.89 -14.75
CA GLU A 90 27.86 -3.76 -13.61
C GLU A 90 28.15 -2.97 -12.33
N VAL A 91 27.10 -2.63 -11.58
CA VAL A 91 27.27 -2.08 -10.22
C VAL A 91 27.28 -3.26 -9.26
N PHE A 92 28.47 -3.84 -9.10
CA PHE A 92 28.81 -4.60 -7.89
C PHE A 92 28.78 -3.64 -6.70
N THR A 93 27.92 -3.90 -5.72
CA THR A 93 28.01 -3.22 -4.43
C THR A 93 28.95 -4.02 -3.53
N GLU A 94 30.25 -3.78 -3.65
CA GLU A 94 31.22 -4.22 -2.66
C GLU A 94 31.11 -3.36 -1.40
N ARG A 95 30.96 -4.00 -0.24
CA ARG A 95 31.10 -3.34 1.07
C ARG A 95 32.55 -3.52 1.55
N PRO A 96 33.30 -2.44 1.85
CA PRO A 96 34.60 -2.58 2.49
C PRO A 96 34.43 -2.88 3.99
N GLY A 97 35.10 -3.94 4.48
CA GLY A 97 35.23 -4.30 5.91
C GLY A 97 36.06 -3.28 6.72
N GLY A 98 36.25 -3.40 8.03
CA GLY A 98 35.96 -4.46 9.00
C GLY A 98 35.59 -3.88 10.38
N SER A 99 35.26 -4.66 11.40
CA SER A 99 36.17 -5.54 12.13
C SER A 99 35.40 -6.60 12.95
N ALA A 100 36.10 -7.70 13.25
CA ALA A 100 35.57 -8.92 13.84
C ALA A 100 35.18 -8.79 15.32
N THR A 101 34.07 -9.45 15.70
CA THR A 101 34.03 -10.39 16.84
C THR A 101 32.87 -11.37 16.64
N ALA A 102 33.20 -12.66 16.63
CA ALA A 102 32.25 -13.76 16.63
C ALA A 102 31.43 -13.81 17.94
N ARG A 103 30.16 -14.26 17.87
CA ARG A 103 29.55 -15.22 18.82
C ARG A 103 28.08 -15.55 18.46
N HIS A 104 27.89 -16.79 18.01
CA HIS A 104 26.90 -17.78 18.46
C HIS A 104 25.81 -17.33 19.45
N ARG A 105 24.52 -17.51 19.11
CA ARG A 105 23.39 -17.99 19.97
C ARG A 105 22.07 -17.90 19.20
N SER A 106 21.54 -19.04 18.73
CA SER A 106 20.43 -19.80 19.35
C SER A 106 19.12 -19.04 19.46
N THR A 107 18.14 -19.50 18.68
CA THR A 107 16.70 -19.26 18.83
C THR A 107 16.22 -19.66 20.22
N GLU A 108 15.77 -18.69 21.01
CA GLU A 108 14.91 -18.93 22.18
C GLU A 108 13.70 -18.01 22.16
N ARG A 109 12.52 -18.63 22.26
CA ARG A 109 11.22 -17.99 22.48
C ARG A 109 11.24 -17.30 23.84
N HIS A 110 10.85 -16.03 23.91
CA HIS A 110 10.51 -15.41 25.20
C HIS A 110 9.03 -15.05 25.26
N ASN A 111 8.42 -15.50 26.33
CA ASN A 111 7.01 -15.44 26.68
C ASN A 111 6.85 -14.29 27.68
N GLY A 112 5.97 -13.32 27.37
CA GLY A 112 5.37 -12.35 28.30
C GLY A 112 6.24 -11.21 28.84
N GLU A 113 5.81 -9.96 28.61
CA GLU A 113 5.73 -8.95 29.68
C GLU A 113 4.79 -7.80 29.32
N ILE A 114 4.06 -7.35 30.34
CA ILE A 114 2.87 -6.51 30.32
C ILE A 114 3.24 -5.05 30.04
N TYR A 115 2.52 -4.40 29.12
CA TYR A 115 2.74 -3.00 28.76
C TYR A 115 2.47 -2.08 29.96
N GLN A 116 3.51 -1.42 30.47
CA GLN A 116 3.38 -0.45 31.56
C GLN A 116 2.66 0.83 31.10
N LYS A 117 1.71 1.26 31.94
CA LYS A 117 0.86 2.45 31.83
C LYS A 117 1.71 3.72 31.76
N ARG A 118 1.65 4.46 30.65
CA ARG A 118 2.29 5.80 30.55
C ARG A 118 1.52 6.80 31.41
N VAL A 119 2.16 7.31 32.44
CA VAL A 119 1.69 8.45 33.25
C VAL A 119 2.00 9.73 32.47
N TYR A 120 0.97 10.45 32.04
CA TYR A 120 1.12 11.79 31.47
C TYR A 120 1.40 12.79 32.60
N LYS A 121 2.59 13.41 32.59
CA LYS A 121 2.88 14.60 33.38
C LYS A 121 2.22 15.80 32.70
N GLN A 122 1.31 16.48 33.41
CA GLN A 122 0.79 17.78 32.99
C GLN A 122 1.88 18.83 33.20
N SER A 123 2.42 19.38 32.12
CA SER A 123 3.29 20.55 32.16
C SER A 123 2.88 21.53 31.07
N GLY A 124 2.40 22.70 31.48
CA GLY A 124 2.23 23.86 30.60
C GLY A 124 0.84 24.47 30.68
N GLY A 125 0.66 25.40 31.64
CA GLY A 125 -0.54 26.21 31.75
C GLY A 125 -0.66 27.20 30.59
N VAL A 126 -1.87 27.29 30.02
CA VAL A 126 -2.25 28.36 29.09
C VAL A 126 -3.03 29.40 29.87
N THR A 127 -2.50 30.62 29.96
CA THR A 127 -3.22 31.77 30.50
C THR A 127 -4.00 32.42 29.37
N ILE A 128 -5.32 32.35 29.42
CA ILE A 128 -6.21 33.09 28.51
C ILE A 128 -6.49 34.45 29.15
N LYS A 129 -6.04 35.54 28.52
CA LYS A 129 -6.48 36.90 28.86
C LYS A 129 -7.65 37.25 27.96
N ILE A 130 -8.79 37.56 28.57
CA ILE A 130 -9.96 38.13 27.90
C ILE A 130 -9.90 39.64 28.12
N GLY A 131 -9.91 40.40 27.03
CA GLY A 131 -10.18 41.83 26.99
C GLY A 131 -11.43 42.06 26.17
#